data_AF-A0A1D1V3B1-F1
#
_entry.id   AF-A0A1D1V3B1-F1
#
_cell.length_a   1.000
_cell.length_b   1.000
_cell.length_c   1.000
_cell.angle_alpha   90.00
_cell.angle_beta   90.00
_cell.angle_gamma   90.00
#
_symmetry.space_group_name_H-M   'P 1'
#
loop_
_entity.id
_entity.type
_entity.pdbx_description
1 polymer ?
#
loop_
_entity_poly.entity_id
_entity_poly.type
_entity_poly.pdbx_seq_one_letter_code
_entity_poly.pdbx_strand_id
1 'polypeptide(L)'
;MTGTQGAVRRLQRSIARQVEESFSVKEPVAVAVPKIARRFREMARRYLRCYCRTRRVTVPDVGRLFYVATELLDGPSAPGLSNRHTKWSWWRKRREKLPGKRGRNKSQQVLDIAAEVRKRIVKKIESKRITRDSDIKKAADQVSKELNLERNVPGTWVWKWKKANGITCSIPTKVGRKTKDTEEDIKAMEKYEAQLEEIHNQLIDPSTIWNMDQTSVMLQNPYRKTSALKGANEVRIVQPPGYKENMAVLLMVAANGTKYPPVIVFKGAKKTGVSFVQRRKEAEHS
;
A
#
# COMPACT_ATOMS: atom_id res chain seq x y z
N MET A 1 11.99 26.54 -25.41
CA MET A 1 13.23 25.92 -24.89
C MET A 1 14.00 26.81 -23.88
N THR A 2 13.33 27.65 -23.08
CA THR A 2 14.00 28.71 -22.27
C THR A 2 13.96 28.52 -20.75
N GLY A 3 13.26 27.51 -20.22
CA GLY A 3 13.08 27.34 -18.76
C GLY A 3 14.29 26.81 -17.99
N THR A 4 15.03 25.85 -18.56
CA THR A 4 16.10 25.13 -17.85
C THR A 4 17.39 25.94 -17.73
N GLN A 5 17.78 26.68 -18.78
CA GLN A 5 18.95 27.56 -18.73
C GLN A 5 18.76 28.74 -17.76
N GLY A 6 17.53 29.25 -17.62
CA GLY A 6 17.21 30.31 -16.64
C GLY A 6 17.38 29.84 -15.19
N ALA A 7 17.03 28.59 -14.88
CA ALA A 7 17.23 28.01 -13.55
C ALA A 7 18.73 27.82 -13.23
N VAL A 8 19.53 27.38 -14.20
CA VAL A 8 20.98 27.23 -14.04
C VAL A 8 21.66 28.58 -13.79
N ARG A 9 21.32 29.62 -14.55
CA ARG A 9 21.90 30.97 -14.37
C ARG A 9 21.49 31.63 -13.05
N ARG A 10 20.29 31.35 -12.53
CA ARG A 10 19.85 31.83 -11.20
C ARG A 10 20.62 31.12 -10.08
N LEU A 11 20.83 29.82 -10.22
CA LEU A 11 21.61 29.04 -9.27
C LEU A 11 23.08 29.49 -9.25
N GLN A 12 23.68 29.71 -10.42
CA GLN A 12 25.07 30.21 -10.53
C GLN A 12 25.25 31.57 -9.86
N ARG A 13 24.31 32.52 -10.06
CA ARG A 13 24.35 33.83 -9.40
C ARG A 13 24.14 33.73 -7.89
N SER A 14 23.27 32.84 -7.43
CA SER A 14 23.08 32.58 -5.99
C SER A 14 24.32 31.96 -5.35
N ILE A 15 25.04 31.10 -6.07
CA ILE A 15 26.30 30.50 -5.60
C ILE A 15 27.39 31.57 -5.50
N ALA A 16 27.56 32.40 -6.54
CA ALA A 16 28.56 33.47 -6.54
C ALA A 16 28.35 34.45 -5.36
N ARG A 17 27.11 34.89 -5.13
CA ARG A 17 26.76 35.80 -4.03
C ARG A 17 27.01 35.19 -2.65
N GLN A 18 26.71 33.89 -2.47
CA GLN A 18 26.96 33.19 -1.19
C GLN A 18 28.45 32.93 -0.93
N VAL A 19 29.24 32.75 -1.99
CA VAL A 19 30.70 32.63 -1.87
C VAL A 19 31.29 33.98 -1.46
N GLU A 20 30.88 35.08 -2.10
CA GLU A 20 31.31 36.44 -1.72
C GLU A 20 30.93 36.80 -0.27
N GLU A 21 29.70 36.49 0.17
CA GLU A 21 29.26 36.68 1.56
C GLU A 21 30.09 35.86 2.57
N SER A 22 30.56 34.68 2.16
CA SER A 22 31.35 33.80 3.04
C SER A 22 32.82 34.25 3.16
N PHE A 23 33.33 35.04 2.21
CA PHE A 23 34.68 35.61 2.25
C PHE A 23 34.74 37.01 2.89
N SER A 24 33.60 37.63 3.19
CA SER A 24 33.51 38.94 3.84
C SER A 24 33.63 38.89 5.38
N VAL A 25 33.54 37.71 5.98
CA VAL A 25 33.65 37.55 7.43
C VAL A 25 35.11 37.35 7.82
N LYS A 26 35.62 38.16 8.77
CA LYS A 26 36.94 38.03 9.41
C LYS A 26 37.08 36.74 10.25
N GLU A 27 36.60 35.59 9.76
CA GLU A 27 36.84 34.28 10.36
C GLU A 27 38.20 33.75 9.89
N PRO A 28 39.01 33.15 10.78
CA PRO A 28 40.26 32.51 10.39
C PRO A 28 39.99 31.39 9.38
N VAL A 29 40.80 31.34 8.31
CA VAL A 29 40.64 30.46 7.15
C VAL A 29 40.44 28.99 7.53
N ALA A 30 41.08 28.53 8.60
CA ALA A 30 40.96 27.17 9.13
C ALA A 30 39.53 26.79 9.57
N VAL A 31 38.70 27.77 9.95
CA VAL A 31 37.32 27.56 10.40
C VAL A 31 36.30 27.74 9.25
N ALA A 32 36.60 28.62 8.30
CA ALA A 32 35.72 28.92 7.16
C ALA A 32 35.69 27.77 6.13
N VAL A 33 36.85 27.17 5.82
CA VAL A 33 36.97 26.15 4.76
C VAL A 33 36.12 24.89 5.03
N PRO A 34 36.11 24.29 6.24
CA PRO A 34 35.26 23.14 6.54
C PRO A 34 33.76 23.46 6.47
N LYS A 35 33.35 24.67 6.90
CA LYS A 35 31.95 25.13 6.84
C LYS A 35 31.48 25.28 5.39
N ILE A 36 32.30 25.88 4.53
CA ILE A 36 32.04 26.04 3.09
C ILE A 36 31.95 24.66 2.42
N ALA A 37 32.91 23.77 2.69
CA ALA A 37 32.90 22.40 2.14
C ALA A 37 31.69 21.57 2.60
N ARG A 38 31.20 21.79 3.84
CA ARG A 38 29.97 21.15 4.34
C ARG A 38 28.74 21.68 3.61
N ARG A 39 28.62 23.00 3.45
CA ARG A 39 27.51 23.63 2.72
C ARG A 39 27.49 23.23 1.24
N PHE A 40 28.66 23.13 0.60
CA PHE A 40 28.76 22.70 -0.80
C PHE A 40 28.32 21.24 -0.97
N ARG A 41 28.72 20.33 -0.06
CA ARG A 41 28.26 18.94 -0.05
C ARG A 41 26.74 18.83 0.13
N GLU A 42 26.17 19.68 0.97
CA GLU A 42 24.72 19.69 1.23
C GLU A 42 23.93 20.24 0.04
N MET A 43 24.45 21.28 -0.61
CA MET A 43 23.91 21.84 -1.84
C MET A 43 23.96 20.82 -2.98
N ALA A 44 25.09 20.13 -3.16
CA ALA A 44 25.23 19.04 -4.14
C ALA A 44 24.22 17.91 -3.89
N ARG A 45 23.98 17.53 -2.62
CA ARG A 45 22.95 16.54 -2.26
C ARG A 45 21.53 17.02 -2.54
N ARG A 46 21.22 18.31 -2.35
CA ARG A 46 19.91 18.90 -2.71
C ARG A 46 19.73 18.91 -4.22
N TYR A 47 20.77 19.28 -4.96
CA TYR A 47 20.77 19.27 -6.42
C TYR A 47 20.56 17.84 -6.97
N LEU A 48 21.31 16.85 -6.48
CA LEU A 48 21.13 15.43 -6.82
C LEU A 48 19.73 14.91 -6.48
N ARG A 49 19.13 15.31 -5.35
CA ARG A 49 17.75 14.96 -5.00
C ARG A 49 16.72 15.57 -5.93
N CYS A 50 16.93 16.81 -6.38
CA CYS A 50 16.08 17.46 -7.38
C CYS A 50 16.25 16.78 -8.75
N TYR A 51 17.51 16.45 -9.11
CA TYR A 51 17.92 15.79 -10.35
C TYR A 51 17.33 14.38 -10.52
N CYS A 52 17.29 13.56 -9.46
CA CYS A 52 16.65 12.24 -9.50
C CYS A 52 15.13 12.29 -9.75
N ARG A 53 14.49 13.46 -9.60
CA ARG A 53 13.05 13.66 -9.80
C ARG A 53 12.69 14.03 -11.24
N THR A 54 13.62 14.60 -12.00
CA THR A 54 13.41 15.06 -13.39
C THR A 54 14.40 14.35 -14.33
N ARG A 55 14.00 13.19 -14.88
CA ARG A 55 14.80 12.27 -15.72
C ARG A 55 15.26 12.82 -17.09
N ARG A 56 15.91 13.98 -17.20
CA ARG A 56 16.48 14.44 -18.49
C ARG A 56 17.72 15.32 -18.33
N VAL A 57 18.88 14.72 -18.06
CA VAL A 57 20.22 15.20 -18.49
C VAL A 57 21.17 13.98 -18.50
N THR A 58 22.14 13.94 -19.42
CA THR A 58 23.12 12.84 -19.55
C THR A 58 24.28 12.99 -18.55
N VAL A 59 24.89 11.85 -18.18
CA VAL A 59 26.00 11.70 -17.21
C VAL A 59 27.23 12.61 -17.43
N PRO A 60 27.60 13.08 -18.64
CA PRO A 60 28.77 13.94 -18.84
C PRO A 60 28.72 15.28 -18.09
N ASP A 61 27.52 15.82 -17.83
CA ASP A 61 27.38 17.16 -17.25
C ASP A 61 27.63 17.19 -15.73
N VAL A 62 27.39 16.07 -15.04
CA VAL A 62 27.70 15.92 -13.60
C VAL A 62 29.22 15.79 -13.38
N GLY A 63 29.92 15.18 -14.34
CA GLY A 63 31.37 15.05 -14.31
C GLY A 63 32.08 16.41 -14.42
N ARG A 64 31.61 17.31 -15.31
CA ARG A 64 32.14 18.68 -15.44
C ARG A 64 31.89 19.52 -14.19
N LEU A 65 30.71 19.40 -13.57
CA LEU A 65 30.37 20.14 -12.34
C LEU A 65 31.23 19.71 -11.14
N PHE A 66 31.53 18.41 -11.02
CA PHE A 66 32.48 17.94 -10.00
C PHE A 66 33.91 18.41 -10.28
N TYR A 67 34.30 18.49 -11.56
CA TYR A 67 35.62 18.93 -11.99
C TYR A 67 35.89 20.41 -11.66
N VAL A 68 34.91 21.29 -11.96
CA VAL A 68 35.00 22.73 -11.66
C VAL A 68 34.98 22.99 -10.13
N ALA A 69 34.22 22.20 -9.37
CA ALA A 69 34.19 22.32 -7.91
C ALA A 69 35.51 21.90 -7.24
N THR A 70 36.27 20.98 -7.85
CA THR A 70 37.60 20.60 -7.36
C THR A 70 38.69 21.60 -7.74
N GLU A 71 38.59 22.29 -8.88
CA GLU A 71 39.53 23.36 -9.25
C GLU A 71 39.36 24.62 -8.39
N LEU A 72 38.15 24.93 -7.93
CA LEU A 72 37.89 26.09 -7.06
C LEU A 72 38.33 25.89 -5.60
N LEU A 73 38.56 24.65 -5.16
CA LEU A 73 38.97 24.33 -3.78
C LEU A 73 40.49 24.09 -3.65
N ASP A 74 41.17 23.76 -4.75
CA ASP A 74 42.62 23.60 -4.78
C ASP A 74 43.25 24.90 -5.32
N GLY A 75 43.60 25.83 -4.43
CA GLY A 75 44.45 26.98 -4.80
C GLY A 75 45.81 26.55 -5.39
N PRO A 76 46.56 27.44 -6.04
CA PRO A 76 47.74 27.13 -6.86
C PRO A 76 48.98 26.61 -6.10
N SER A 77 48.82 26.08 -4.87
CA SER A 77 49.93 25.72 -3.98
C SER A 77 49.74 24.39 -3.25
N ALA A 78 48.98 23.44 -3.78
CA ALA A 78 48.87 22.10 -3.21
C ALA A 78 49.84 21.11 -3.90
N PRO A 79 50.95 20.70 -3.26
CA PRO A 79 51.84 19.69 -3.81
C PRO A 79 51.20 18.31 -3.65
N GLY A 80 50.50 17.85 -4.70
CA GLY A 80 49.84 16.54 -4.68
C GLY A 80 49.26 16.10 -6.03
N LEU A 81 49.80 16.60 -7.14
CA LEU A 81 49.24 16.45 -8.49
C LEU A 81 49.70 15.19 -9.27
N SER A 82 50.28 14.17 -8.65
CA SER A 82 50.73 12.97 -9.37
C SER A 82 49.69 11.83 -9.45
N ASN A 83 48.56 11.91 -8.75
CA ASN A 83 47.65 10.75 -8.59
C ASN A 83 46.23 10.92 -9.18
N ARG A 84 45.97 11.96 -9.99
CA ARG A 84 44.66 12.17 -10.64
C ARG A 84 44.47 11.33 -11.92
N HIS A 85 45.56 11.08 -12.66
CA HIS A 85 45.53 10.28 -13.89
C HIS A 85 45.32 8.78 -13.63
N THR A 86 45.75 8.28 -12.47
CA THR A 86 45.67 6.87 -12.08
C THR A 86 44.24 6.43 -11.80
N LYS A 87 43.39 7.28 -11.20
CA LYS A 87 42.01 6.90 -10.84
C LYS A 87 41.08 6.79 -12.06
N TRP A 88 41.19 7.70 -13.03
CA TRP A 88 40.44 7.63 -14.30
C TRP A 88 40.95 6.51 -15.20
N SER A 89 42.27 6.33 -15.28
CA SER A 89 42.91 5.18 -15.95
C SER A 89 42.48 3.84 -15.34
N TRP A 90 42.38 3.77 -14.01
CA TRP A 90 41.92 2.58 -13.29
C TRP A 90 40.44 2.28 -13.57
N TRP A 91 39.55 3.28 -13.57
CA TRP A 91 38.14 3.07 -13.94
C TRP A 91 37.97 2.63 -15.40
N ARG A 92 38.79 3.14 -16.33
CA ARG A 92 38.77 2.78 -17.75
C ARG A 92 39.32 1.36 -17.99
N LYS A 93 40.49 1.04 -17.43
CA LYS A 93 41.08 -0.32 -17.44
C LYS A 93 40.17 -1.35 -16.77
N ARG A 94 39.47 -0.97 -15.69
CA ARG A 94 38.51 -1.84 -15.00
C ARG A 94 37.22 -2.02 -15.78
N ARG A 95 36.86 -1.12 -16.70
CA ARG A 95 35.72 -1.25 -17.61
C ARG A 95 36.04 -2.15 -18.80
N GLU A 96 37.27 -2.07 -19.32
CA GLU A 96 37.78 -2.91 -20.42
C GLU A 96 38.08 -4.36 -19.99
N LYS A 97 38.49 -4.58 -18.73
CA LYS A 97 38.78 -5.91 -18.17
C LYS A 97 37.56 -6.68 -17.64
N LEU A 98 36.34 -6.22 -17.85
CA LEU A 98 35.17 -7.00 -17.44
C LEU A 98 34.87 -8.06 -18.51
N PRO A 99 35.00 -9.36 -18.21
CA PRO A 99 34.71 -10.41 -19.18
C PRO A 99 33.27 -10.29 -19.67
N GLY A 100 33.10 -10.27 -21.00
CA GLY A 100 31.86 -10.05 -21.74
C GLY A 100 30.79 -11.14 -21.62
N LYS A 101 30.76 -11.90 -20.52
CA LYS A 101 29.70 -12.89 -20.24
C LYS A 101 29.33 -12.84 -18.76
N ARG A 102 28.71 -11.75 -18.33
CA ARG A 102 27.92 -11.79 -17.09
C ARG A 102 26.58 -12.39 -17.45
N GLY A 103 26.24 -13.53 -16.84
CA GLY A 103 24.90 -14.09 -16.92
C GLY A 103 23.82 -13.03 -16.68
N ARG A 104 22.62 -13.26 -17.22
CA ARG A 104 21.45 -12.35 -17.18
C ARG A 104 21.53 -11.39 -15.99
N ASN A 105 21.70 -10.10 -16.26
CA ASN A 105 21.82 -9.09 -15.20
C ASN A 105 20.69 -9.30 -14.19
N LYS A 106 21.00 -9.37 -12.88
CA LYS A 106 20.01 -9.61 -11.80
C LYS A 106 18.78 -8.71 -11.92
N SER A 107 18.95 -7.50 -12.45
CA SER A 107 17.88 -6.56 -12.75
C SER A 107 16.92 -7.07 -13.84
N GLN A 108 17.42 -7.68 -14.91
CA GLN A 108 16.61 -8.23 -16.00
C GLN A 108 15.77 -9.41 -15.51
N GLN A 109 16.35 -10.31 -14.73
CA GLN A 109 15.62 -11.44 -14.14
C GLN A 109 14.40 -11.00 -13.32
N VAL A 110 14.55 -9.91 -12.54
CA VAL A 110 13.44 -9.34 -11.75
C VAL A 110 12.37 -8.72 -12.65
N LEU A 111 12.76 -8.11 -13.76
CA LEU A 111 11.82 -7.56 -14.75
C LEU A 111 11.04 -8.67 -15.45
N ASP A 112 11.70 -9.76 -15.81
CA ASP A 112 11.09 -10.92 -16.46
C ASP A 112 10.05 -11.57 -15.52
N ILE A 113 10.40 -11.79 -14.23
CA ILE A 113 9.44 -12.25 -13.22
C ILE A 113 8.27 -11.26 -13.09
N ALA A 114 8.57 -9.96 -12.98
CA ALA A 114 7.55 -8.94 -12.79
C ALA A 114 6.54 -8.91 -13.94
N ALA A 115 6.99 -9.06 -15.18
CA ALA A 115 6.15 -9.07 -16.36
C ALA A 115 5.25 -10.32 -16.40
N GLU A 116 5.79 -11.49 -16.10
CA GLU A 116 5.03 -12.74 -16.17
C GLU A 116 4.02 -12.88 -15.03
N VAL A 117 4.39 -12.44 -13.81
CA VAL A 117 3.45 -12.33 -12.68
C VAL A 117 2.29 -11.39 -13.04
N ARG A 118 2.56 -10.29 -13.75
CA ARG A 118 1.52 -9.34 -14.18
C ARG A 118 0.48 -10.03 -15.05
N LYS A 119 0.91 -10.78 -16.05
CA LYS A 119 0.00 -11.52 -16.94
C LYS A 119 -0.90 -12.46 -16.14
N ARG A 120 -0.33 -13.26 -15.22
CA ARG A 120 -1.08 -14.21 -14.38
C ARG A 120 -2.08 -13.52 -13.47
N ILE A 121 -1.69 -12.42 -12.83
CA ILE A 121 -2.54 -11.70 -11.88
C ILE A 121 -3.65 -10.93 -12.59
N VAL A 122 -3.36 -10.27 -13.70
CA VAL A 122 -4.38 -9.58 -14.50
C VAL A 122 -5.42 -10.57 -15.00
N LYS A 123 -5.00 -11.73 -15.54
CA LYS A 123 -5.93 -12.80 -15.93
C LYS A 123 -6.81 -13.28 -14.78
N LYS A 124 -6.27 -13.39 -13.57
CA LYS A 124 -7.05 -13.74 -12.36
C LYS A 124 -8.07 -12.65 -11.99
N ILE A 125 -7.66 -11.38 -12.03
CA ILE A 125 -8.53 -10.23 -11.75
C ILE A 125 -9.67 -10.18 -12.79
N GLU A 126 -9.38 -10.36 -14.08
CA GLU A 126 -10.36 -10.41 -15.16
C GLU A 126 -11.33 -11.60 -14.98
N SER A 127 -10.85 -12.74 -14.50
CA SER A 127 -11.70 -13.89 -14.13
C SER A 127 -12.54 -13.66 -12.87
N LYS A 128 -12.50 -12.46 -12.28
CA LYS A 128 -13.24 -12.05 -11.06
C LYS A 128 -12.95 -12.95 -9.84
N ARG A 129 -11.79 -13.61 -9.86
CA ARG A 129 -11.30 -14.43 -8.74
C ARG A 129 -10.62 -13.54 -7.72
N ILE A 130 -10.81 -13.91 -6.46
CA ILE A 130 -10.20 -13.23 -5.33
C ILE A 130 -8.69 -13.38 -5.41
N THR A 131 -7.97 -12.26 -5.32
CA THR A 131 -6.51 -12.25 -5.43
C THR A 131 -5.90 -11.54 -4.22
N ARG A 132 -5.21 -12.31 -3.38
CA ARG A 132 -4.48 -11.83 -2.19
C ARG A 132 -3.01 -11.57 -2.50
N ASP A 133 -2.35 -10.82 -1.62
CA ASP A 133 -0.90 -10.61 -1.68
C ASP A 133 -0.13 -11.92 -1.55
N SER A 134 -0.66 -12.89 -0.79
CA SER A 134 -0.12 -14.25 -0.73
C SER A 134 -0.18 -14.96 -2.08
N ASP A 135 -1.22 -14.74 -2.87
CA ASP A 135 -1.39 -15.37 -4.19
C ASP A 135 -0.43 -14.75 -5.21
N ILE A 136 -0.20 -13.44 -5.10
CA ILE A 136 0.81 -12.72 -5.89
C ILE A 136 2.20 -13.24 -5.55
N LYS A 137 2.51 -13.41 -4.26
CA LYS A 137 3.79 -13.98 -3.82
C LYS A 137 3.98 -15.41 -4.34
N LYS A 138 2.99 -16.29 -4.15
CA LYS A 138 3.01 -17.66 -4.68
C LYS A 138 3.20 -17.70 -6.19
N ALA A 139 2.52 -16.82 -6.93
CA ALA A 139 2.70 -16.71 -8.37
C ALA A 139 4.13 -16.26 -8.73
N ALA A 140 4.71 -15.33 -7.98
CA ALA A 140 6.07 -14.86 -8.20
C ALA A 140 7.12 -15.94 -7.88
N ASP A 141 6.97 -16.67 -6.77
CA ASP A 141 7.85 -17.77 -6.40
C ASP A 141 7.74 -18.92 -7.44
N GLN A 142 6.54 -19.19 -7.95
CA GLN A 142 6.32 -20.18 -9.01
C GLN A 142 6.99 -19.78 -10.33
N VAL A 143 6.83 -18.53 -10.77
CA VAL A 143 7.51 -17.99 -11.96
C VAL A 143 9.04 -18.00 -11.79
N SER A 144 9.53 -17.70 -10.59
CA SER A 144 10.97 -17.76 -10.27
C SER A 144 11.52 -19.17 -10.51
N LYS A 145 10.81 -20.19 -10.02
CA LYS A 145 11.17 -21.61 -10.25
C LYS A 145 11.13 -21.99 -11.73
N GLU A 146 10.08 -21.61 -12.46
CA GLU A 146 9.94 -21.90 -13.90
C GLU A 146 11.05 -21.25 -14.75
N LEU A 147 11.55 -20.08 -14.33
CA LEU A 147 12.65 -19.39 -14.99
C LEU A 147 14.04 -19.88 -14.51
N ASN A 148 14.09 -20.92 -13.67
CA ASN A 148 15.31 -21.44 -13.03
C ASN A 148 16.11 -20.35 -12.30
N LEU A 149 15.38 -19.45 -11.64
CA LEU A 149 15.94 -18.40 -10.79
C LEU A 149 15.85 -18.91 -9.35
N GLU A 150 16.97 -19.30 -8.75
CA GLU A 150 17.06 -19.70 -7.33
C GLU A 150 16.85 -18.50 -6.39
N ARG A 151 15.71 -17.83 -6.50
CA ARG A 151 15.41 -16.62 -5.75
C ARG A 151 14.00 -16.66 -5.19
N ASN A 152 13.93 -16.61 -3.86
CA ASN A 152 12.69 -16.34 -3.15
C ASN A 152 12.35 -14.85 -3.25
N VAL A 153 11.09 -14.56 -3.57
CA VAL A 153 10.63 -13.18 -3.71
C VAL A 153 10.27 -12.64 -2.33
N PRO A 154 10.91 -11.57 -1.84
CA PRO A 154 10.60 -11.03 -0.51
C PRO A 154 9.20 -10.41 -0.51
N GLY A 155 8.50 -10.47 0.63
CA GLY A 155 7.15 -9.89 0.75
C GLY A 155 7.09 -8.39 0.40
N THR A 156 8.17 -7.65 0.67
CA THR A 156 8.29 -6.23 0.32
C THR A 156 8.31 -5.98 -1.19
N TRP A 157 8.71 -6.97 -2.00
CA TRP A 157 8.65 -6.88 -3.45
C TRP A 157 7.21 -6.81 -3.95
N VAL A 158 6.28 -7.58 -3.34
CA VAL A 158 4.86 -7.60 -3.73
C VAL A 158 4.25 -6.20 -3.64
N TRP A 159 4.51 -5.48 -2.54
CA TRP A 159 4.02 -4.12 -2.37
C TRP A 159 4.58 -3.15 -3.43
N LYS A 160 5.90 -3.20 -3.68
CA LYS A 160 6.56 -2.36 -4.70
C LYS A 160 6.04 -2.69 -6.11
N TRP A 161 5.87 -3.98 -6.40
CA TRP A 161 5.38 -4.48 -7.67
C TRP A 161 3.92 -4.07 -7.90
N LYS A 162 3.03 -4.18 -6.90
CA LYS A 162 1.65 -3.70 -6.98
C LYS A 162 1.59 -2.21 -7.28
N LYS A 163 2.38 -1.40 -6.56
CA LYS A 163 2.48 0.04 -6.78
C LYS A 163 2.95 0.37 -8.20
N ALA A 164 3.95 -0.34 -8.70
CA ALA A 164 4.47 -0.14 -10.06
C ALA A 164 3.46 -0.54 -11.15
N ASN A 165 2.60 -1.52 -10.89
CA ASN A 165 1.63 -2.04 -11.85
C ASN A 165 0.22 -1.45 -11.70
N GLY A 166 0.03 -0.48 -10.80
CA GLY A 166 -1.28 0.12 -10.57
C GLY A 166 -2.31 -0.87 -10.01
N ILE A 167 -1.88 -1.81 -9.15
CA ILE A 167 -2.78 -2.74 -8.47
C ILE A 167 -3.00 -2.26 -7.03
N THR A 168 -4.25 -2.06 -6.65
CA THR A 168 -4.66 -1.58 -5.32
C THR A 168 -5.48 -2.66 -4.59
N CYS A 169 -5.49 -2.59 -3.26
CA CYS A 169 -6.44 -3.37 -2.47
C CYS A 169 -7.78 -2.65 -2.47
N SER A 170 -8.84 -3.33 -2.88
CA SER A 170 -10.21 -2.83 -2.82
C SER A 170 -11.03 -3.67 -1.84
N ILE A 171 -11.92 -3.01 -1.12
CA ILE A 171 -12.92 -3.66 -0.26
C ILE A 171 -14.11 -3.99 -1.15
N PRO A 172 -14.60 -5.24 -1.17
CA PRO A 172 -15.82 -5.58 -1.88
C PRO A 172 -16.98 -4.81 -1.24
N THR A 173 -17.65 -3.98 -2.03
CA THR A 173 -18.85 -3.29 -1.58
C THR A 173 -20.05 -4.20 -1.82
N LYS A 174 -20.89 -4.38 -0.79
CA LYS A 174 -22.21 -4.97 -0.99
C LYS A 174 -23.08 -3.91 -1.67
N VAL A 175 -23.64 -4.24 -2.83
CA VAL A 175 -24.66 -3.39 -3.46
C VAL A 175 -25.93 -3.54 -2.63
N GLY A 176 -26.12 -2.63 -1.67
CA GLY A 176 -27.39 -2.52 -0.96
C GLY A 176 -28.48 -1.98 -1.89
N ARG A 177 -29.72 -2.41 -1.68
CA ARG A 177 -30.87 -1.74 -2.30
C ARG A 177 -30.95 -0.33 -1.70
N LYS A 178 -30.74 0.69 -2.52
CA LYS A 178 -31.09 2.07 -2.17
C LYS A 178 -32.53 2.30 -2.61
N THR A 179 -33.48 1.79 -1.84
CA THR A 179 -34.87 2.27 -1.97
C THR A 179 -34.88 3.69 -1.43
N LYS A 180 -35.53 4.60 -2.15
CA LYS A 180 -35.89 5.91 -1.58
C LYS A 180 -37.05 5.63 -0.63
N ASP A 181 -36.99 6.20 0.57
CA ASP A 181 -38.08 6.10 1.53
C ASP A 181 -39.33 6.70 0.89
N THR A 182 -40.44 5.97 0.95
CA THR A 182 -41.73 6.45 0.49
C THR A 182 -42.34 7.37 1.55
N GLU A 183 -43.35 8.17 1.16
CA GLU A 183 -44.02 9.04 2.12
C GLU A 183 -44.77 8.25 3.21
N GLU A 184 -45.17 7.01 2.90
CA GLU A 184 -45.74 6.07 3.87
C GLU A 184 -44.68 5.58 4.87
N ASP A 185 -43.45 5.29 4.41
CA ASP A 185 -42.33 4.92 5.29
C ASP A 185 -41.99 6.04 6.26
N ILE A 186 -42.01 7.29 5.80
CA ILE A 186 -41.76 8.48 6.64
C ILE A 186 -42.83 8.61 7.72
N LYS A 187 -44.12 8.53 7.36
CA LYS A 187 -45.22 8.58 8.34
C LYS A 187 -45.18 7.43 9.35
N ALA A 188 -44.78 6.25 8.89
CA ALA A 188 -44.60 5.09 9.77
C ALA A 188 -43.44 5.31 10.77
N MET A 189 -42.34 5.93 10.33
CA MET A 189 -41.24 6.32 11.21
C MET A 189 -41.66 7.38 12.22
N GLU A 190 -42.34 8.45 11.80
CA GLU A 190 -42.81 9.51 12.70
C GLU A 190 -43.75 8.95 13.79
N LYS A 191 -44.67 8.05 13.41
CA LYS A 191 -45.54 7.37 14.37
C LYS A 191 -44.75 6.52 15.36
N TYR A 192 -43.73 5.82 14.88
CA TYR A 192 -42.88 4.98 15.72
C TYR A 192 -42.04 5.83 16.70
N GLU A 193 -41.50 6.96 16.25
CA GLU A 193 -40.75 7.89 17.09
C GLU A 193 -41.63 8.48 18.21
N ALA A 194 -42.86 8.89 17.89
CA ALA A 194 -43.82 9.37 18.90
C ALA A 194 -44.11 8.32 19.99
N GLN A 195 -44.24 7.04 19.59
CA GLN A 195 -44.41 5.92 20.54
C GLN A 195 -43.18 5.73 21.42
N LEU A 196 -41.97 5.87 20.87
CA LEU A 196 -40.74 5.78 21.65
C LEU A 196 -40.61 6.91 22.67
N GLU A 197 -41.00 8.14 22.31
CA GLU A 197 -41.01 9.27 23.24
C GLU A 197 -41.99 9.04 24.40
N GLU A 198 -43.19 8.51 24.12
CA GLU A 198 -44.17 8.17 25.16
C GLU A 198 -43.60 7.12 26.13
N ILE A 199 -43.01 6.04 25.60
CA ILE A 199 -42.36 4.98 26.39
C ILE A 199 -41.20 5.53 27.23
N HIS A 200 -40.41 6.47 26.67
CA HIS A 200 -39.31 7.11 27.39
C HIS A 200 -39.82 7.96 28.57
N ASN A 201 -40.89 8.71 28.36
CA ASN A 201 -41.50 9.56 29.38
C ASN A 201 -42.13 8.78 30.53
N GLN A 202 -42.49 7.51 30.31
CA GLN A 202 -43.00 6.62 31.36
C GLN A 202 -41.90 6.15 32.35
N LEU A 203 -40.66 6.65 32.25
CA LEU A 203 -39.56 6.34 33.18
C LEU A 203 -39.29 4.85 33.34
N ILE A 204 -39.40 4.11 32.24
CA ILE A 204 -39.13 2.67 32.22
C ILE A 204 -37.65 2.44 32.54
N ASP A 205 -37.38 1.53 33.48
CA ASP A 205 -36.02 1.16 33.81
C ASP A 205 -35.32 0.51 32.60
N PRO A 206 -34.13 0.97 32.18
CA PRO A 206 -33.45 0.43 31.01
C PRO A 206 -33.17 -1.09 31.06
N SER A 207 -33.16 -1.73 32.24
CA SER A 207 -32.95 -3.18 32.34
C SER A 207 -34.13 -4.01 31.85
N THR A 208 -35.33 -3.42 31.72
CA THR A 208 -36.53 -4.09 31.20
C THR A 208 -36.65 -4.04 29.68
N ILE A 209 -35.78 -3.28 29.00
CA ILE A 209 -35.74 -3.19 27.55
C ILE A 209 -34.67 -4.14 27.02
N TRP A 210 -35.12 -5.15 26.26
CA TRP A 210 -34.25 -6.11 25.59
C TRP A 210 -34.33 -5.94 24.08
N ASN A 211 -33.17 -5.81 23.44
CA ASN A 211 -33.06 -5.94 22.00
C ASN A 211 -32.62 -7.35 21.65
N MET A 212 -33.36 -7.98 20.74
CA MET A 212 -33.11 -9.33 20.30
C MET A 212 -33.17 -9.35 18.77
N ASP A 213 -32.05 -9.69 18.14
CA ASP A 213 -31.96 -9.74 16.69
C ASP A 213 -31.37 -11.07 16.22
N GLN A 214 -31.90 -11.56 15.10
CA GLN A 214 -31.43 -12.77 14.45
C GLN A 214 -30.47 -12.38 13.34
N THR A 215 -29.18 -12.69 13.54
CA THR A 215 -28.15 -12.44 12.52
C THR A 215 -27.73 -13.73 11.83
N SER A 216 -27.59 -13.68 10.50
CA SER A 216 -27.07 -14.79 9.72
C SER A 216 -25.54 -14.73 9.69
N VAL A 217 -24.89 -15.67 10.38
CA VAL A 217 -23.43 -15.82 10.37
C VAL A 217 -23.02 -16.84 9.30
N MET A 218 -22.13 -16.44 8.41
CA MET A 218 -21.56 -17.35 7.41
C MET A 218 -20.48 -18.21 8.07
N LEU A 219 -20.54 -19.53 7.89
CA LEU A 219 -19.51 -20.45 8.40
C LEU A 219 -18.14 -20.17 7.76
N GLN A 220 -18.15 -19.76 6.50
CA GLN A 220 -16.97 -19.27 5.79
C GLN A 220 -17.08 -17.76 5.57
N ASN A 221 -16.19 -17.01 6.20
CA ASN A 221 -16.18 -15.56 6.07
C ASN A 221 -15.82 -15.16 4.64
N PRO A 222 -16.65 -14.36 3.95
CA PRO A 222 -16.27 -13.80 2.66
C PRO A 222 -15.03 -12.93 2.81
N TYR A 223 -14.20 -12.93 1.77
CA TYR A 223 -12.92 -12.27 1.79
C TYR A 223 -13.11 -10.75 1.90
N ARG A 224 -12.48 -10.12 2.91
CA ARG A 224 -12.65 -8.67 3.20
C ARG A 224 -11.99 -7.74 2.19
N LYS A 225 -10.96 -8.20 1.48
CA LYS A 225 -10.15 -7.40 0.54
C LYS A 225 -9.75 -8.24 -0.65
N THR A 226 -9.74 -7.64 -1.82
CA THR A 226 -9.20 -8.23 -3.05
C THR A 226 -8.28 -7.24 -3.76
N SER A 227 -7.34 -7.76 -4.55
CA SER A 227 -6.55 -6.94 -5.45
C SER A 227 -7.36 -6.58 -6.70
N ALA A 228 -7.36 -5.31 -7.07
CA ALA A 228 -8.03 -4.77 -8.26
C ALA A 228 -7.11 -3.77 -8.97
N LEU A 229 -7.41 -3.50 -10.23
CA LEU A 229 -6.73 -2.45 -10.99
C LEU A 229 -7.14 -1.07 -10.46
N LYS A 230 -6.17 -0.17 -10.36
CA LYS A 230 -6.38 1.21 -9.93
C LYS A 230 -7.33 1.90 -10.92
N GLY A 231 -8.38 2.52 -10.40
CA GLY A 231 -9.41 3.19 -11.20
C GLY A 231 -10.63 2.31 -11.53
N ALA A 232 -10.69 1.07 -11.06
CA ALA A 232 -11.90 0.26 -11.16
C ALA A 232 -13.01 0.83 -10.25
N ASN A 233 -14.14 1.23 -10.84
CA ASN A 233 -15.30 1.76 -10.12
C ASN A 233 -16.01 0.70 -9.27
N GLU A 234 -16.12 -0.53 -9.80
CA GLU A 234 -16.79 -1.65 -9.14
C GLU A 234 -15.90 -2.89 -9.24
N VAL A 235 -15.73 -3.61 -8.13
CA VAL A 235 -14.97 -4.86 -8.09
C VAL A 235 -15.93 -6.01 -7.85
N ARG A 236 -16.39 -6.63 -8.94
CA ARG A 236 -17.24 -7.81 -8.87
C ARG A 236 -16.40 -9.03 -8.52
N ILE A 237 -16.79 -9.71 -7.45
CA ILE A 237 -16.09 -10.90 -6.96
C ILE A 237 -17.00 -12.10 -7.12
N VAL A 238 -16.51 -13.10 -7.84
CA VAL A 238 -17.11 -14.43 -7.85
C VAL A 238 -16.56 -15.16 -6.63
N GLN A 239 -17.43 -15.43 -5.66
CA GLN A 239 -17.06 -16.28 -4.53
C GLN A 239 -16.91 -17.72 -5.04
N PRO A 240 -15.91 -18.47 -4.55
CA PRO A 240 -15.75 -19.87 -4.92
C PRO A 240 -17.02 -20.66 -4.58
N PRO A 241 -17.32 -21.74 -5.33
CA PRO A 241 -18.42 -22.63 -5.03
C PRO A 241 -18.10 -23.40 -3.73
N GLY A 242 -18.48 -22.83 -2.60
CA GLY A 242 -18.48 -23.48 -1.29
C GLY A 242 -19.90 -23.53 -0.74
N TYR A 243 -20.16 -24.45 0.19
CA TYR A 243 -21.41 -24.50 0.94
C TYR A 243 -21.63 -23.14 1.60
N LYS A 244 -22.62 -22.38 1.11
CA LYS A 244 -23.10 -21.14 1.72
C LYS A 244 -23.93 -21.48 2.95
N GLU A 245 -23.35 -22.26 3.84
CA GLU A 245 -23.96 -22.60 5.10
C GLU A 245 -23.89 -21.38 5.99
N ASN A 246 -25.07 -20.81 6.21
CA ASN A 246 -25.28 -19.76 7.16
C ASN A 246 -25.94 -20.40 8.38
N MET A 247 -25.42 -20.08 9.56
CA MET A 247 -26.06 -20.37 10.82
C MET A 247 -26.80 -19.11 11.26
N ALA A 248 -28.03 -19.26 11.74
CA ALA A 248 -28.73 -18.15 12.37
C ALA A 248 -28.27 -18.10 13.83
N VAL A 249 -27.75 -16.95 14.24
CA VAL A 249 -27.36 -16.68 15.62
C VAL A 249 -28.28 -15.61 16.14
N LEU A 250 -28.97 -15.93 17.23
CA LEU A 250 -29.87 -15.04 17.91
C LEU A 250 -29.08 -14.38 19.05
N LEU A 251 -28.99 -13.07 19.01
CA LEU A 251 -28.24 -12.26 19.96
C LEU A 251 -29.22 -11.41 20.76
N MET A 252 -29.09 -11.41 22.08
CA MET A 252 -29.92 -10.62 22.97
C MET A 252 -29.06 -9.75 23.88
N VAL A 253 -29.40 -8.47 23.95
CA VAL A 253 -28.70 -7.45 24.75
C VAL A 253 -29.74 -6.58 25.46
N ALA A 254 -29.59 -6.40 26.76
CA ALA A 254 -30.40 -5.44 27.54
C ALA A 254 -29.87 -4.01 27.34
N ALA A 255 -30.71 -2.99 27.50
CA ALA A 255 -30.28 -1.60 27.34
C ALA A 255 -29.24 -1.16 28.40
N ASN A 256 -29.16 -1.85 29.55
CA ASN A 256 -28.08 -1.68 30.53
C ASN A 256 -26.71 -2.24 30.09
N GLY A 257 -26.62 -2.83 28.90
CA GLY A 257 -25.39 -3.40 28.34
C GLY A 257 -25.15 -4.89 28.68
N THR A 258 -26.03 -5.52 29.46
CA THR A 258 -25.95 -6.96 29.76
C THR A 258 -26.15 -7.78 28.50
N LYS A 259 -25.21 -8.69 28.22
CA LYS A 259 -25.24 -9.59 27.06
C LYS A 259 -25.65 -10.97 27.51
N TYR A 260 -26.64 -11.54 26.84
CA TYR A 260 -27.11 -12.88 27.14
C TYR A 260 -26.43 -13.92 26.23
N PRO A 261 -26.39 -15.20 26.67
CA PRO A 261 -25.82 -16.27 25.85
C PRO A 261 -26.47 -16.34 24.46
N PRO A 262 -25.68 -16.46 23.38
CA PRO A 262 -26.22 -16.54 22.04
C PRO A 262 -26.94 -17.87 21.82
N VAL A 263 -28.07 -17.84 21.11
CA VAL A 263 -28.77 -19.07 20.68
C VAL A 263 -28.44 -19.34 19.22
N ILE A 264 -27.85 -20.50 18.93
CA ILE A 264 -27.51 -20.91 17.56
C ILE A 264 -28.65 -21.76 17.02
N VAL A 265 -29.32 -21.26 15.98
CA VAL A 265 -30.38 -21.96 15.27
C VAL A 265 -29.78 -22.62 14.04
N PHE A 266 -29.58 -23.93 14.13
CA PHE A 266 -29.21 -24.75 12.99
C PHE A 266 -30.43 -24.93 12.08
N LYS A 267 -30.22 -24.87 10.77
CA LYS A 267 -31.25 -25.26 9.80
C LYS A 267 -31.50 -26.76 9.98
N GLY A 268 -32.63 -27.11 10.59
CA GLY A 268 -33.05 -28.51 10.66
C GLY A 268 -33.24 -29.06 9.24
N ALA A 269 -32.81 -30.31 9.02
CA ALA A 269 -33.32 -31.08 7.89
C ALA A 269 -34.86 -31.08 7.98
N LYS A 270 -35.54 -30.91 6.86
CA LYS A 270 -37.01 -30.88 6.80
C LYS A 270 -37.61 -32.07 7.58
N LYS A 271 -38.19 -31.77 8.76
CA LYS A 271 -39.12 -32.53 9.60
C LYS A 271 -39.04 -34.07 9.60
N THR A 272 -38.73 -34.65 10.76
CA THR A 272 -39.69 -35.57 11.40
C THR A 272 -40.32 -34.79 12.55
N GLY A 273 -41.57 -34.38 12.36
CA GLY A 273 -42.31 -33.59 13.34
C GLY A 273 -42.63 -34.41 14.58
N VAL A 274 -41.81 -34.27 15.62
CA VAL A 274 -42.26 -34.43 17.00
C VAL A 274 -41.74 -33.22 17.74
N SER A 275 -42.65 -32.31 18.07
CA SER A 275 -42.36 -31.12 18.87
C SER A 275 -41.64 -31.54 20.15
N PHE A 276 -40.53 -30.89 20.46
CA PHE A 276 -39.79 -31.09 21.72
C PHE A 276 -40.67 -30.86 22.97
N VAL A 277 -41.77 -30.14 22.79
CA VAL A 277 -42.80 -29.87 23.80
C VAL A 277 -43.59 -31.14 24.17
N GLN A 278 -43.78 -32.09 23.24
CA GLN A 278 -44.51 -33.34 23.53
C GLN A 278 -43.69 -34.25 24.47
N ARG A 279 -42.37 -34.31 24.26
CA ARG A 279 -41.46 -35.18 25.03
C ARG A 279 -41.27 -34.77 26.50
N ARG A 280 -41.54 -33.52 26.88
CA ARG A 280 -41.53 -33.11 28.30
C ARG A 280 -42.79 -33.53 29.04
N LYS A 281 -43.95 -33.49 28.39
CA LYS A 281 -45.23 -33.91 29.01
C LYS A 281 -45.27 -35.42 29.28
N GLU A 282 -44.61 -36.22 28.45
CA GLU A 282 -44.52 -37.68 28.63
C GLU A 282 -43.54 -38.09 29.74
N ALA A 283 -42.53 -37.26 30.02
CA ALA A 283 -41.53 -37.52 31.08
C ALA A 283 -41.97 -37.07 32.48
N GLU A 284 -43.02 -36.25 32.59
CA GLU A 284 -43.58 -35.78 33.87
C GLU A 284 -44.78 -36.64 34.34
N HIS A 285 -45.17 -37.66 33.58
CA HIS A 285 -46.27 -38.59 33.90
C HIS A 285 -45.84 -40.08 33.94
N SER A 286 -44.53 -40.34 33.97
CA SER A 286 -43.93 -41.65 34.27
C SER A 286 -43.15 -41.57 35.57
#